data_AF-H1V0Z0-F1
#
_entry.id   AF-H1V0Z0-F1
#
_cell.length_a   1.000
_cell.length_b   1.000
_cell.length_c   1.000
_cell.angle_alpha   90.00
_cell.angle_beta   90.00
_cell.angle_gamma   90.00
#
_symmetry.space_group_name_H-M   'P 1'
#
loop_
_entity.id
_entity.type
_entity.pdbx_description
1 polymer ?
#
loop_
_entity_poly.entity_id
_entity_poly.type
_entity_poly.pdbx_seq_one_letter_code
_entity_poly.pdbx_strand_id
1 'polypeptide(L)'
;MRNPRMWIGIFCGGILTVMLMMYRFKGAILAGILLVSIISWPRDTAVTYFPNTNVGNSKFEFFKKVVDFHPIQRTLNVQDWNVGGYSGAFGLAFITFLYVDILDCTGTLYSMARFANLIDEETQDFEGSSVAYMVDALSISVGAVFGTPPVTAFVESGAGISEGGKTGLTAMSTGLCFFISIFFAPIFASIPPWATGCVLILVGSMMVRAVVEINWRYIGDAIPAFITLALMPFTYSIADGLIGGVCSYILINTLIWVLEKVSGGRIVPHNKHEKDPWTWRIPGGILPPWVRRLLKGKKDFWRAVENTSASNAEPRPLEKTASSEQGGSMNGKDRDVGETITPHGGKSS
;
A
#
# COMPACT_ATOMS: atom_id res chain seq x y z
N MET A 1 8.61 -5.83 -34.97
CA MET A 1 9.80 -5.65 -34.10
C MET A 1 10.92 -4.81 -34.76
N ARG A 2 10.58 -3.79 -35.57
CA ARG A 2 11.55 -3.00 -36.38
C ARG A 2 11.68 -1.53 -35.96
N ASN A 3 11.00 -1.12 -34.89
CA ASN A 3 10.95 0.29 -34.51
C ASN A 3 12.18 0.66 -33.65
N PRO A 4 13.10 1.52 -34.12
CA PRO A 4 14.30 1.89 -33.36
C PRO A 4 13.98 2.55 -32.01
N ARG A 5 12.80 3.17 -31.87
CA ARG A 5 12.32 3.74 -30.60
C ARG A 5 12.15 2.71 -29.49
N MET A 6 11.73 1.49 -29.84
CA MET A 6 11.56 0.40 -28.88
C MET A 6 12.91 -0.06 -28.33
N TRP A 7 13.91 -0.21 -29.21
CA TRP A 7 15.24 -0.67 -28.80
C TRP A 7 15.96 0.32 -27.91
N ILE A 8 15.80 1.62 -28.16
CA ILE A 8 16.36 2.67 -27.29
C ILE A 8 15.66 2.67 -25.93
N GLY A 9 14.33 2.52 -25.90
CA GLY A 9 13.61 2.32 -24.63
C GLY A 9 14.18 1.13 -23.84
N ILE A 10 14.33 -0.03 -24.48
CA ILE A 10 14.78 -1.26 -23.81
C ILE A 10 16.23 -1.20 -23.36
N PHE A 11 17.17 -0.83 -24.23
CA PHE A 11 18.59 -0.84 -23.91
C PHE A 11 19.00 0.37 -23.05
N CYS A 12 18.60 1.58 -23.46
CA CYS A 12 19.01 2.81 -22.79
C CYS A 12 18.09 3.20 -21.63
N GLY A 13 16.79 2.88 -21.70
CA GLY A 13 15.83 3.18 -20.63
C GLY A 13 15.53 1.99 -19.70
N GLY A 14 15.83 0.76 -20.11
CA GLY A 14 15.66 -0.45 -19.30
C GLY A 14 16.97 -0.97 -18.75
N ILE A 15 17.79 -1.61 -19.60
CA ILE A 15 19.01 -2.33 -19.20
C ILE A 15 20.02 -1.40 -18.53
N LEU A 16 20.25 -0.22 -19.09
CA LEU A 16 21.13 0.78 -18.49
C LEU A 16 20.62 1.20 -17.11
N THR A 17 19.33 1.49 -16.97
CA THR A 17 18.70 1.87 -15.70
C THR A 17 18.87 0.78 -14.64
N VAL A 18 18.72 -0.50 -15.03
CA VAL A 18 19.01 -1.65 -14.15
C VAL A 18 20.49 -1.69 -13.75
N MET A 19 21.41 -1.44 -14.68
CA MET A 19 22.83 -1.35 -14.33
C MET A 19 23.09 -0.24 -13.33
N LEU A 20 22.56 0.98 -13.54
CA LEU A 20 22.70 2.08 -12.59
C LEU A 20 22.09 1.75 -11.21
N MET A 21 20.96 1.03 -11.19
CA MET A 21 20.36 0.54 -9.96
C MET A 21 21.26 -0.48 -9.23
N MET A 22 21.92 -1.39 -9.96
CA MET A 22 22.88 -2.34 -9.38
C MET A 22 24.07 -1.61 -8.73
N TYR A 23 24.53 -0.51 -9.32
CA TYR A 23 25.59 0.33 -8.75
C TYR A 23 25.11 1.28 -7.63
N ARG A 24 23.84 1.17 -7.20
CA ARG A 24 23.23 2.02 -6.16
C ARG A 24 23.38 3.52 -6.43
N PHE A 25 23.32 3.92 -7.69
CA PHE A 25 23.37 5.34 -8.05
C PHE A 25 22.07 6.04 -7.63
N LYS A 26 22.18 7.08 -6.81
CA LYS A 26 21.02 7.88 -6.36
C LYS A 26 20.40 8.58 -7.57
N GLY A 27 19.14 8.24 -7.89
CA GLY A 27 18.44 8.75 -9.08
C GLY A 27 18.62 7.90 -10.34
N ALA A 28 19.03 6.63 -10.22
CA ALA A 28 19.18 5.71 -11.36
C ALA A 28 17.97 5.69 -12.31
N ILE A 29 16.75 5.68 -11.75
CA ILE A 29 15.50 5.71 -12.53
C ILE A 29 15.38 7.00 -13.34
N LEU A 30 15.62 8.16 -12.71
CA LEU A 30 15.56 9.46 -13.38
C LEU A 30 16.63 9.60 -14.47
N ALA A 31 17.84 9.10 -14.21
CA ALA A 31 18.93 9.13 -15.19
C ALA A 31 18.59 8.35 -16.47
N GLY A 32 17.94 7.19 -16.34
CA GLY A 32 17.46 6.41 -17.48
C GLY A 32 16.41 7.15 -18.31
N ILE A 33 15.40 7.75 -17.66
CA ILE A 33 14.37 8.57 -18.34
C ILE A 33 15.02 9.75 -19.06
N LEU A 34 15.91 10.46 -18.38
CA LEU A 34 16.55 11.68 -18.86
C LEU A 34 17.42 11.36 -20.08
N LEU A 35 18.23 10.30 -20.02
CA LEU A 35 19.08 9.88 -21.14
C LEU A 35 18.26 9.53 -22.38
N VAL A 36 17.19 8.74 -22.24
CA VAL A 36 16.31 8.40 -23.37
C VAL A 36 15.58 9.64 -23.91
N SER A 37 15.18 10.56 -23.02
CA SER A 37 14.52 11.81 -23.41
C SER A 37 15.47 12.71 -24.20
N ILE A 38 16.71 12.90 -23.74
CA ILE A 38 17.73 13.69 -24.45
C ILE A 38 18.02 13.09 -25.84
N ILE A 39 18.17 11.77 -25.95
CA ILE A 39 18.39 11.10 -27.24
C ILE A 39 17.20 11.29 -28.19
N SER A 40 15.99 11.46 -27.65
CA SER A 40 14.74 11.57 -28.41
C SER A 40 14.36 13.01 -28.77
N TRP A 41 15.06 14.03 -28.26
CA TRP A 41 14.78 15.44 -28.57
C TRP A 41 15.30 15.95 -29.92
N PRO A 42 16.48 15.52 -30.43
CA PRO A 42 16.95 15.91 -31.76
C PRO A 42 15.92 15.55 -32.85
N ARG A 43 15.62 16.49 -33.75
CA ARG A 43 14.59 16.34 -34.79
C ARG A 43 15.04 15.53 -36.01
N ASP A 44 16.35 15.42 -36.20
CA ASP A 44 16.96 14.82 -37.39
C ASP A 44 17.16 13.29 -37.27
N THR A 45 16.79 12.70 -36.14
CA THR A 45 16.98 11.26 -35.88
C THR A 45 15.67 10.47 -36.02
N ALA A 46 15.77 9.21 -36.45
CA ALA A 46 14.62 8.29 -36.61
C ALA A 46 13.86 7.99 -35.30
N VAL A 47 14.37 8.47 -34.17
CA VAL A 47 13.91 8.23 -32.80
C VAL A 47 13.21 9.48 -32.23
N THR A 48 13.11 10.55 -33.01
CA THR A 48 12.63 11.83 -32.50
C THR A 48 11.21 11.77 -31.94
N TYR A 49 11.00 12.46 -30.82
CA TYR A 49 9.68 12.75 -30.28
C TYR A 49 9.00 13.94 -31.00
N PHE A 50 9.77 14.71 -31.77
CA PHE A 50 9.31 15.85 -32.56
C PHE A 50 9.46 15.62 -34.07
N PRO A 51 8.71 14.68 -34.66
CA PRO A 51 8.76 14.45 -36.11
C PRO A 51 8.34 15.71 -36.86
N ASN A 52 8.87 15.93 -38.08
CA ASN A 52 8.53 17.06 -38.96
C ASN A 52 7.10 16.94 -39.54
N THR A 53 6.12 16.89 -38.65
CA THR A 53 4.68 16.81 -38.89
C THR A 53 4.01 17.92 -38.10
N ASN A 54 2.79 18.31 -38.46
CA ASN A 54 2.07 19.38 -37.76
C ASN A 54 1.95 19.12 -36.24
N VAL A 55 1.82 17.85 -35.83
CA VAL A 55 1.75 17.43 -34.42
C VAL A 55 3.12 17.50 -33.73
N GLY A 56 4.20 17.16 -34.43
CA GLY A 56 5.54 17.29 -33.85
C GLY A 56 6.01 18.74 -33.74
N ASN A 57 5.60 19.61 -34.68
CA ASN A 57 5.84 21.04 -34.62
C ASN A 57 5.12 21.69 -33.43
N SER A 58 3.84 21.37 -33.20
CA SER A 58 3.10 21.90 -32.05
C SER A 58 3.67 21.44 -30.71
N LYS A 59 4.10 20.18 -30.61
CA LYS A 59 4.83 19.66 -29.43
C LYS A 59 6.15 20.38 -29.21
N PHE A 60 6.88 20.69 -30.28
CA PHE A 60 8.17 21.40 -30.20
C PHE A 60 7.99 22.88 -29.82
N GLU A 61 6.97 23.55 -30.35
CA GLU A 61 6.58 24.91 -29.91
C GLU A 61 6.19 24.93 -28.44
N PHE A 62 5.45 23.92 -27.97
CA PHE A 62 5.14 23.78 -26.55
C PHE A 62 6.38 23.53 -25.70
N PHE A 63 7.28 22.64 -26.12
CA PHE A 63 8.55 22.39 -25.44
C PHE A 63 9.44 23.63 -25.31
N LYS A 64 9.46 24.51 -26.33
CA LYS A 64 10.21 25.78 -26.27
C LYS A 64 9.68 26.74 -25.20
N LYS A 65 8.41 26.63 -24.81
CA LYS A 65 7.88 27.35 -23.66
C LYS A 65 8.35 26.64 -22.40
N VAL A 66 9.59 26.90 -21.98
CA VAL A 66 10.23 26.24 -20.81
C VAL A 66 9.39 26.37 -19.55
N VAL A 67 8.67 27.49 -19.42
CA VAL A 67 7.66 27.74 -18.39
C VAL A 67 6.38 28.19 -19.09
N ASP A 68 5.27 27.52 -18.81
CA ASP A 68 3.96 27.92 -19.34
C ASP A 68 2.92 27.93 -18.22
N PHE A 69 2.05 28.92 -18.22
CA PHE A 69 0.97 29.06 -17.27
C PHE A 69 -0.36 28.93 -18.00
N HIS A 70 -0.98 27.75 -17.88
CA HIS A 70 -2.30 27.51 -18.44
C HIS A 70 -3.37 27.90 -17.40
N PRO A 71 -4.14 28.98 -17.61
CA PRO A 71 -5.27 29.28 -16.76
C PRO A 71 -6.30 28.15 -16.84
N ILE A 72 -6.83 27.73 -15.69
CA ILE A 72 -7.81 26.65 -15.59
C ILE A 72 -9.14 27.17 -16.15
N GLN A 73 -9.44 26.82 -17.41
CA GLN A 73 -10.66 27.31 -18.09
C GLN A 73 -11.81 26.29 -18.11
N ARG A 74 -11.53 24.98 -17.99
CA ARG A 74 -12.53 23.91 -18.20
C ARG A 74 -12.62 22.86 -17.11
N THR A 75 -11.73 22.87 -16.13
CA THR A 75 -11.60 21.76 -15.16
C THR A 75 -12.07 22.12 -13.75
N LEU A 76 -12.22 23.41 -13.43
CA LEU A 76 -12.63 23.83 -12.09
C LEU A 76 -14.16 23.82 -11.97
N ASN A 77 -14.69 22.84 -11.24
CA ASN A 77 -16.11 22.73 -10.91
C ASN A 77 -17.07 22.67 -12.13
N VAL A 78 -16.60 22.20 -13.28
CA VAL A 78 -17.44 21.92 -14.47
C VAL A 78 -18.02 20.50 -14.32
N GLN A 79 -18.83 20.29 -13.28
CA GLN A 79 -19.54 19.03 -13.07
C GLN A 79 -20.82 19.05 -13.90
N ASP A 80 -20.84 18.29 -14.99
CA ASP A 80 -22.05 18.07 -15.77
C ASP A 80 -22.88 16.94 -15.13
N TRP A 81 -23.94 17.32 -14.42
CA TRP A 81 -24.86 16.40 -13.75
C TRP A 81 -25.98 15.89 -14.69
N ASN A 82 -25.84 16.03 -16.01
CA ASN A 82 -26.81 15.51 -16.96
C ASN A 82 -26.70 13.98 -17.12
N VAL A 83 -27.23 13.25 -16.13
CA VAL A 83 -27.21 11.78 -16.05
C VAL A 83 -28.34 11.15 -16.91
N GLY A 84 -29.22 11.95 -17.53
CA GLY A 84 -30.41 11.48 -18.24
C GLY A 84 -30.14 10.57 -19.45
N GLY A 85 -28.96 10.69 -20.10
CA GLY A 85 -28.57 9.88 -21.26
C GLY A 85 -27.70 8.65 -20.96
N TYR A 86 -27.10 8.56 -19.78
CA TYR A 86 -26.06 7.57 -19.45
C TYR A 86 -26.22 6.93 -18.07
N SER A 87 -27.42 6.96 -17.49
CA SER A 87 -27.69 6.56 -16.09
C SER A 87 -27.16 5.16 -15.72
N GLY A 88 -27.29 4.18 -16.61
CA GLY A 88 -26.78 2.83 -16.39
C GLY A 88 -25.24 2.75 -16.36
N ALA A 89 -24.57 3.41 -17.31
CA ALA A 89 -23.10 3.43 -17.36
C ALA A 89 -22.50 4.25 -16.23
N PHE A 90 -23.16 5.35 -15.86
CA PHE A 90 -22.78 6.18 -14.70
C PHE A 90 -22.89 5.38 -13.40
N GLY A 91 -24.01 4.68 -13.17
CA GLY A 91 -24.20 3.86 -11.98
C GLY A 91 -23.17 2.73 -11.86
N LEU A 92 -22.88 2.04 -12.97
CA LEU A 92 -21.87 0.98 -12.99
C LEU A 92 -20.46 1.54 -12.69
N ALA A 93 -20.06 2.63 -13.36
CA ALA A 93 -18.77 3.26 -13.14
C ALA A 93 -18.65 3.79 -11.70
N PHE A 94 -19.70 4.43 -11.18
CA PHE A 94 -19.75 4.93 -9.83
C PHE A 94 -19.53 3.83 -8.79
N ILE A 95 -20.29 2.73 -8.87
CA ILE A 95 -20.13 1.60 -7.95
C ILE A 95 -18.75 0.97 -8.09
N THR A 96 -18.26 0.81 -9.33
CA THR A 96 -16.95 0.18 -9.59
C THR A 96 -15.80 1.00 -9.01
N PHE A 97 -15.76 2.30 -9.30
CA PHE A 97 -14.74 3.18 -8.74
C PHE A 97 -14.86 3.30 -7.22
N LEU A 98 -16.07 3.33 -6.66
CA LEU A 98 -16.27 3.44 -5.22
C LEU A 98 -15.64 2.27 -4.46
N TYR A 99 -15.88 1.02 -4.88
CA TYR A 99 -15.30 -0.11 -4.14
C TYR A 99 -13.80 -0.26 -4.42
N VAL A 100 -13.33 0.02 -5.64
CA VAL A 100 -11.90 0.00 -5.97
C VAL A 100 -11.17 1.03 -5.12
N ASP A 101 -11.69 2.24 -5.02
CA ASP A 101 -11.12 3.33 -4.23
C ASP A 101 -11.06 3.00 -2.74
N ILE A 102 -12.12 2.39 -2.17
CA ILE A 102 -12.08 1.92 -0.78
C ILE A 102 -11.00 0.87 -0.56
N LEU A 103 -10.86 -0.09 -1.49
CA LEU A 103 -9.84 -1.14 -1.40
C LEU A 103 -8.43 -0.59 -1.60
N ASP A 104 -8.24 0.33 -2.53
CA ASP A 104 -6.96 0.99 -2.80
C ASP A 104 -6.55 1.83 -1.59
N CYS A 105 -7.42 2.70 -1.09
CA CYS A 105 -7.18 3.51 0.12
C CYS A 105 -6.80 2.63 1.32
N THR A 106 -7.58 1.56 1.57
CA THR A 106 -7.31 0.64 2.68
C THR A 106 -5.99 -0.09 2.49
N GLY A 107 -5.76 -0.65 1.30
CA GLY A 107 -4.57 -1.45 1.00
C GLY A 107 -3.29 -0.64 1.01
N THR A 108 -3.28 0.55 0.39
CA THR A 108 -2.10 1.40 0.31
C THR A 108 -1.77 2.03 1.66
N LEU A 109 -2.76 2.57 2.38
CA LEU A 109 -2.54 3.22 3.66
C LEU A 109 -2.09 2.21 4.73
N TYR A 110 -2.71 1.04 4.77
CA TYR A 110 -2.27 -0.06 5.64
C TYR A 110 -0.84 -0.50 5.31
N SER A 111 -0.51 -0.65 4.02
CA SER A 111 0.86 -1.00 3.60
C SER A 111 1.88 0.07 4.00
N MET A 112 1.53 1.35 3.91
CA MET A 112 2.41 2.45 4.34
C MET A 112 2.62 2.44 5.86
N ALA A 113 1.56 2.20 6.64
CA ALA A 113 1.66 2.04 8.09
C ALA A 113 2.58 0.87 8.46
N ARG A 114 2.51 -0.24 7.70
CA ARG A 114 3.40 -1.40 7.86
C ARG A 114 4.86 -1.03 7.59
N PHE A 115 5.15 -0.38 6.45
CA PHE A 115 6.52 0.07 6.12
C PHE A 115 7.07 1.11 7.11
N ALA A 116 6.20 1.92 7.70
CA ALA A 116 6.59 2.90 8.73
C ALA A 116 6.85 2.25 10.10
N ASN A 117 6.43 0.98 10.29
CA ASN A 117 6.40 0.25 11.55
C ASN A 117 5.50 0.95 12.60
N LEU A 118 4.31 1.37 12.17
CA LEU A 118 3.31 2.07 12.97
C LEU A 118 2.06 1.22 13.26
N ILE A 119 2.03 -0.03 12.81
CA ILE A 119 0.95 -0.97 13.06
C ILE A 119 1.12 -1.55 14.46
N ASP A 120 0.07 -1.50 15.25
CA ASP A 120 0.00 -2.18 16.53
C ASP A 120 -0.28 -3.68 16.32
N GLU A 121 0.55 -4.54 16.91
CA GLU A 121 0.49 -5.99 16.65
C GLU A 121 -0.78 -6.65 17.22
N GLU A 122 -1.33 -6.13 18.33
CA GLU A 122 -2.56 -6.66 18.94
C GLU A 122 -3.82 -6.24 18.19
N THR A 123 -3.94 -4.96 17.86
CA THR A 123 -5.15 -4.42 17.23
C THR A 123 -5.14 -4.51 15.71
N GLN A 124 -3.97 -4.74 15.10
CA GLN A 124 -3.75 -4.66 13.65
C GLN A 124 -4.22 -3.33 13.05
N ASP A 125 -4.23 -2.28 13.88
CA ASP A 125 -4.59 -0.91 13.51
C ASP A 125 -3.42 0.03 13.82
N PHE A 126 -3.47 1.25 13.31
CA PHE A 126 -2.46 2.27 13.59
C PHE A 126 -3.09 3.50 14.25
N GLU A 127 -2.29 4.21 15.04
CA GLU A 127 -2.76 5.38 15.79
C GLU A 127 -3.38 6.42 14.84
N GLY A 128 -4.64 6.78 15.08
CA GLY A 128 -5.34 7.78 14.28
C GLY A 128 -5.79 7.29 12.90
N SER A 129 -5.88 5.98 12.65
CA SER A 129 -6.37 5.39 11.39
C SER A 129 -7.65 6.03 10.86
N SER A 130 -8.64 6.22 11.73
CA SER A 130 -9.90 6.90 11.41
C SER A 130 -9.71 8.31 10.85
N VAL A 131 -8.74 9.06 11.38
CA VAL A 131 -8.44 10.42 10.90
C VAL A 131 -7.69 10.34 9.57
N ALA A 132 -6.76 9.41 9.41
CA ALA A 132 -6.02 9.21 8.18
C ALA A 132 -6.95 8.85 7.00
N TYR A 133 -7.86 7.89 7.19
CA TYR A 133 -8.88 7.55 6.19
C TYR A 133 -9.80 8.73 5.85
N MET A 134 -10.14 9.56 6.84
CA MET A 134 -10.98 10.74 6.58
C MET A 134 -10.23 11.82 5.80
N VAL A 135 -8.93 12.02 6.06
CA VAL A 135 -8.10 12.97 5.29
C VAL A 135 -7.95 12.50 3.85
N ASP A 136 -7.80 11.19 3.61
CA ASP A 136 -7.76 10.61 2.27
C ASP A 136 -9.08 10.85 1.52
N ALA A 137 -10.22 10.50 2.12
CA ALA A 137 -11.55 10.74 1.55
C ALA A 137 -11.83 12.24 1.28
N LEU A 138 -11.38 13.13 2.17
CA LEU A 138 -11.46 14.58 1.95
C LEU A 138 -10.58 15.02 0.77
N SER A 139 -9.38 14.46 0.66
CA SER A 139 -8.46 14.78 -0.44
C SER A 139 -9.02 14.32 -1.78
N ILE A 140 -9.62 13.13 -1.84
CA ILE A 140 -10.33 12.62 -3.03
C ILE A 140 -11.50 13.53 -3.40
N SER A 141 -12.32 13.91 -2.41
CA SER A 141 -13.48 14.79 -2.62
C SER A 141 -13.06 16.16 -3.17
N VAL A 142 -11.98 16.74 -2.63
CA VAL A 142 -11.41 17.99 -3.11
C VAL A 142 -10.85 17.81 -4.53
N GLY A 143 -10.10 16.74 -4.80
CA GLY A 143 -9.57 16.42 -6.13
C GLY A 143 -10.66 16.26 -7.19
N ALA A 144 -11.78 15.61 -6.84
CA ALA A 144 -12.93 15.45 -7.72
C ALA A 144 -13.56 16.80 -8.14
N VAL A 145 -13.58 17.80 -7.26
CA VAL A 145 -14.05 19.17 -7.58
C VAL A 145 -13.11 19.87 -8.58
N PHE A 146 -11.81 19.58 -8.50
CA PHE A 146 -10.80 20.07 -9.44
C PHE A 146 -10.70 19.23 -10.73
N GLY A 147 -11.48 18.16 -10.87
CA GLY A 147 -11.48 17.29 -12.04
C GLY A 147 -10.21 16.41 -12.15
N THR A 148 -9.54 16.11 -11.04
CA THR A 148 -8.38 15.22 -11.01
C THR A 148 -8.79 13.77 -10.73
N PRO A 149 -7.96 12.78 -11.12
CA PRO A 149 -8.12 11.41 -10.64
C PRO A 149 -8.10 11.33 -9.10
N PRO A 150 -8.65 10.25 -8.50
CA PRO A 150 -8.57 10.03 -7.05
C PRO A 150 -7.13 10.13 -6.55
N VAL A 151 -6.93 10.90 -5.47
CA VAL A 151 -5.63 11.08 -4.83
C VAL A 151 -5.57 10.18 -3.62
N THR A 152 -4.55 9.33 -3.53
CA THR A 152 -4.39 8.40 -2.41
C THR A 152 -2.91 8.22 -2.06
N ALA A 153 -2.64 7.48 -0.97
CA ALA A 153 -1.28 7.11 -0.58
C ALA A 153 -0.64 6.23 -1.66
N PHE A 154 0.52 6.64 -2.17
CA PHE A 154 1.26 5.88 -3.19
C PHE A 154 2.12 4.79 -2.54
N VAL A 155 2.04 3.55 -3.06
CA VAL A 155 2.82 2.40 -2.56
C VAL A 155 4.33 2.62 -2.71
N GLU A 156 4.72 3.39 -3.72
CA GLU A 156 6.08 3.83 -3.98
C GLU A 156 6.68 4.63 -2.82
N SER A 157 5.85 5.30 -2.03
CA SER A 157 6.27 6.05 -0.84
C SER A 157 6.90 5.13 0.20
N GLY A 158 6.62 3.82 0.17
CA GLY A 158 7.26 2.81 1.02
C GLY A 158 8.78 2.79 0.88
N ALA A 159 9.31 3.05 -0.32
CA ALA A 159 10.75 3.18 -0.52
C ALA A 159 11.31 4.41 0.20
N GLY A 160 10.62 5.54 0.14
CA GLY A 160 11.00 6.76 0.87
C GLY A 160 10.91 6.61 2.39
N ILE A 161 9.90 5.88 2.88
CA ILE A 161 9.74 5.55 4.30
C ILE A 161 10.90 4.65 4.77
N SER A 162 11.30 3.67 3.95
CA SER A 162 12.42 2.76 4.23
C SER A 162 13.76 3.49 4.28
N GLU A 163 13.93 4.57 3.52
CA GLU A 163 15.11 5.45 3.58
C GLU A 163 15.08 6.44 4.77
N GLY A 164 14.03 6.42 5.59
CA GLY A 164 13.89 7.25 6.80
C GLY A 164 12.90 8.41 6.70
N GLY A 165 12.17 8.54 5.58
CA GLY A 165 11.19 9.59 5.34
C GLY A 165 9.86 9.42 6.08
N LYS A 166 9.90 9.23 7.40
CA LYS A 166 8.73 8.89 8.24
C LYS A 166 7.91 10.09 8.74
N THR A 167 8.25 11.32 8.36
CA THR A 167 7.61 12.53 8.89
C THR A 167 6.72 13.21 7.86
N GLY A 168 5.65 13.89 8.29
CA GLY A 168 4.78 14.64 7.37
C GLY A 168 5.50 15.76 6.59
N LEU A 169 6.66 16.22 7.08
CA LEU A 169 7.49 17.20 6.40
C LEU A 169 8.04 16.66 5.06
N THR A 170 8.30 15.36 4.95
CA THR A 170 8.75 14.77 3.67
C THR A 170 7.62 14.78 2.65
N ALA A 171 6.39 14.48 3.08
CA ALA A 171 5.20 14.55 2.24
C ALA A 171 4.92 16.00 1.79
N MET A 172 5.00 16.97 2.70
CA MET A 172 4.84 18.40 2.36
C MET A 172 5.90 18.89 1.39
N SER A 173 7.17 18.54 1.62
CA SER A 173 8.28 18.93 0.74
C SER A 173 8.10 18.33 -0.65
N THR A 174 7.69 17.06 -0.73
CA THR A 174 7.40 16.37 -1.99
C THR A 174 6.24 17.03 -2.71
N GLY A 175 5.14 17.35 -2.01
CA GLY A 175 4.01 18.08 -2.55
C GLY A 175 4.39 19.46 -3.09
N LEU A 176 5.25 20.20 -2.40
CA LEU A 176 5.77 21.48 -2.87
C LEU A 176 6.63 21.32 -4.13
N CYS A 177 7.49 20.29 -4.19
CA CYS A 177 8.24 19.96 -5.39
C CYS A 177 7.33 19.65 -6.59
N PHE A 178 6.24 18.88 -6.38
CA PHE A 178 5.24 18.63 -7.41
C PHE A 178 4.46 19.89 -7.79
N PHE A 179 4.17 20.78 -6.85
CA PHE A 179 3.56 22.07 -7.16
C PHE A 179 4.45 22.93 -8.06
N ILE A 180 5.76 22.99 -7.76
CA ILE A 180 6.75 23.67 -8.60
C ILE A 180 6.87 22.99 -9.97
N SER A 181 6.74 21.66 -10.04
CA SER A 181 6.88 20.90 -11.29
C SER A 181 5.78 21.24 -12.32
N ILE A 182 4.61 21.71 -11.88
CA ILE A 182 3.52 22.17 -12.76
C ILE A 182 3.98 23.31 -13.68
N PHE A 183 4.83 24.23 -13.20
CA PHE A 183 5.37 25.32 -14.03
C PHE A 183 6.30 24.81 -15.14
N PHE A 184 6.91 23.65 -14.92
CA PHE A 184 7.76 22.94 -15.88
C PHE A 184 7.00 21.86 -16.66
N ALA A 185 5.65 21.88 -16.65
CA ALA A 185 4.81 20.95 -17.40
C ALA A 185 5.22 20.79 -18.89
N PRO A 186 5.65 21.85 -19.61
CA PRO A 186 6.12 21.72 -20.99
C PRO A 186 7.34 20.82 -21.16
N ILE A 187 8.24 20.81 -20.16
CA ILE A 187 9.41 19.92 -20.14
C ILE A 187 8.95 18.48 -19.88
N PHE A 188 8.07 18.25 -18.91
CA PHE A 188 7.59 16.91 -18.60
C PHE A 188 6.73 16.30 -19.71
N ALA A 189 5.94 17.12 -20.42
CA ALA A 189 5.16 16.68 -21.59
C ALA A 189 6.03 16.30 -22.80
N SER A 190 7.30 16.71 -22.81
CA SER A 190 8.28 16.35 -23.84
C SER A 190 8.91 14.97 -23.63
N ILE A 191 8.69 14.34 -22.47
CA ILE A 191 9.21 13.02 -22.17
C ILE A 191 8.46 11.99 -23.03
N PRO A 192 9.15 11.22 -23.87
CA PRO A 192 8.49 10.28 -24.76
C PRO A 192 7.95 9.06 -24.00
N PRO A 193 6.82 8.46 -24.45
CA PRO A 193 6.23 7.29 -23.80
C PRO A 193 7.16 6.05 -23.75
N TRP A 194 8.11 5.93 -24.70
CA TRP A 194 9.08 4.83 -24.68
C TRP A 194 10.19 5.00 -23.63
N ALA A 195 10.39 6.21 -23.10
CA ALA A 195 11.29 6.43 -21.95
C ALA A 195 10.63 5.98 -20.64
N THR A 196 9.35 6.32 -20.45
CA THR A 196 8.60 5.99 -19.24
C THR A 196 8.16 4.53 -19.19
N GLY A 197 7.79 3.93 -20.33
CA GLY A 197 7.29 2.56 -20.38
C GLY A 197 8.26 1.52 -19.81
N CYS A 198 9.56 1.60 -20.13
CA CYS A 198 10.55 0.68 -19.58
C CYS A 198 10.76 0.88 -18.07
N VAL A 199 10.69 2.11 -17.60
CA VAL A 199 10.76 2.41 -16.17
C VAL A 199 9.54 1.86 -15.42
N LEU A 200 8.34 1.96 -15.99
CA LEU A 200 7.14 1.39 -15.37
C LEU A 200 7.27 -0.12 -15.16
N ILE A 201 7.91 -0.84 -16.09
CA ILE A 201 8.21 -2.28 -15.92
C ILE A 201 9.17 -2.51 -14.75
N LEU A 202 10.22 -1.69 -14.64
CA LEU A 202 11.18 -1.79 -13.54
C LEU A 202 10.54 -1.49 -12.19
N VAL A 203 9.77 -0.41 -12.09
CA VAL A 203 9.03 -0.04 -10.88
C VAL A 203 8.05 -1.16 -10.50
N GLY A 204 7.29 -1.68 -11.46
CA GLY A 204 6.41 -2.83 -11.25
C GLY A 204 7.17 -4.05 -10.70
N SER A 205 8.36 -4.35 -11.23
CA SER A 205 9.19 -5.45 -10.72
C SER A 205 9.66 -5.23 -9.28
N MET A 206 9.87 -3.99 -8.86
CA MET A 206 10.23 -3.67 -7.47
C MET A 206 9.03 -3.85 -6.53
N MET A 207 7.82 -3.53 -7.00
CA MET A 207 6.58 -3.69 -6.23
C MET A 207 6.20 -5.15 -5.98
N VAL A 208 6.59 -6.08 -6.87
CA VAL A 208 6.37 -7.52 -6.68
C VAL A 208 6.98 -8.05 -5.37
N ARG A 209 7.94 -7.35 -4.76
CA ARG A 209 8.49 -7.72 -3.44
C ARG A 209 7.41 -7.83 -2.36
N ALA A 210 6.34 -7.04 -2.42
CA ALA A 210 5.24 -7.12 -1.46
C ALA A 210 4.54 -8.49 -1.47
N VAL A 211 4.61 -9.23 -2.59
CA VAL A 211 4.08 -10.60 -2.70
C VAL A 211 4.76 -11.56 -1.72
N VAL A 212 6.01 -11.29 -1.32
CA VAL A 212 6.74 -12.11 -0.35
C VAL A 212 6.18 -11.94 1.07
N GLU A 213 5.55 -10.80 1.36
CA GLU A 213 4.97 -10.54 2.69
C GLU A 213 3.59 -11.19 2.89
N ILE A 214 3.03 -11.80 1.85
CA ILE A 214 1.78 -12.56 1.91
C ILE A 214 2.02 -13.85 2.69
N ASN A 215 1.05 -14.25 3.49
CA ASN A 215 1.12 -15.48 4.25
C ASN A 215 0.93 -16.73 3.37
N TRP A 216 2.04 -17.22 2.82
CA TRP A 216 2.07 -18.44 2.01
C TRP A 216 1.97 -19.74 2.80
N ARG A 217 2.04 -19.67 4.14
CA ARG A 217 2.02 -20.86 5.01
C ARG A 217 0.60 -21.41 5.20
N TYR A 218 -0.40 -20.53 5.20
CA TYR A 218 -1.80 -20.90 5.29
C TYR A 218 -2.49 -20.84 3.92
N ILE A 219 -2.90 -22.00 3.41
CA ILE A 219 -3.53 -22.16 2.08
C ILE A 219 -4.79 -21.30 1.93
N GLY A 220 -5.54 -21.08 3.01
CA GLY A 220 -6.77 -20.28 2.98
C GLY A 220 -6.54 -18.78 2.73
N ASP A 221 -5.31 -18.28 2.92
CA ASP A 221 -4.93 -16.90 2.60
C ASP A 221 -4.08 -16.86 1.29
N ALA A 222 -3.24 -17.88 1.07
CA ALA A 222 -2.36 -17.98 -0.10
C ALA A 222 -3.12 -18.18 -1.43
N ILE A 223 -4.16 -19.05 -1.46
CA ILE A 223 -4.94 -19.30 -2.69
C ILE A 223 -5.69 -18.04 -3.15
N PRO A 224 -6.46 -17.35 -2.28
CA PRO A 224 -7.12 -16.10 -2.67
C PRO A 224 -6.13 -15.06 -3.17
N ALA A 225 -4.99 -14.89 -2.50
CA ALA A 225 -3.94 -13.96 -2.94
C ALA A 225 -3.41 -14.29 -4.34
N PHE A 226 -3.15 -15.57 -4.62
CA PHE A 226 -2.72 -16.01 -5.94
C PHE A 226 -3.79 -15.77 -7.01
N ILE A 227 -5.06 -16.05 -6.71
CA ILE A 227 -6.18 -15.80 -7.63
C ILE A 227 -6.28 -14.31 -7.95
N THR A 228 -6.15 -13.43 -6.95
CA THR A 228 -6.11 -11.97 -7.16
C THR A 228 -5.00 -11.58 -8.13
N LEU A 229 -3.77 -12.05 -7.88
CA LEU A 229 -2.59 -11.75 -8.71
C LEU A 229 -2.73 -12.24 -10.15
N ALA A 230 -3.32 -13.42 -10.35
CA ALA A 230 -3.50 -14.01 -11.66
C ALA A 230 -4.66 -13.38 -12.44
N LEU A 231 -5.78 -13.06 -11.77
CA LEU A 231 -6.96 -12.53 -12.42
C LEU A 231 -6.75 -11.11 -12.95
N MET A 232 -6.04 -10.23 -12.24
CA MET A 232 -5.87 -8.84 -12.69
C MET A 232 -5.30 -8.71 -14.11
N PRO A 233 -4.21 -9.42 -14.51
CA PRO A 233 -3.75 -9.41 -15.89
C PRO A 233 -4.67 -10.14 -16.87
N PHE A 234 -5.33 -11.23 -16.44
CA PHE A 234 -6.19 -12.03 -17.33
C PHE A 234 -7.50 -11.33 -17.68
N THR A 235 -8.06 -10.55 -16.76
CA THR A 235 -9.30 -9.78 -16.98
C THR A 235 -9.02 -8.39 -17.55
N TYR A 236 -7.75 -7.96 -17.61
CA TYR A 236 -7.36 -6.58 -17.92
C TYR A 236 -8.04 -5.53 -17.01
N SER A 237 -8.45 -5.95 -15.81
CA SER A 237 -9.25 -5.16 -14.88
C SER A 237 -8.82 -5.46 -13.45
N ILE A 238 -8.22 -4.45 -12.79
CA ILE A 238 -7.84 -4.53 -11.37
C ILE A 238 -9.07 -4.81 -10.52
N ALA A 239 -10.18 -4.16 -10.87
CA ALA A 239 -11.47 -4.22 -10.20
C ALA A 239 -12.03 -5.66 -10.16
N ASP A 240 -12.00 -6.36 -11.30
CA ASP A 240 -12.48 -7.76 -11.39
C ASP A 240 -11.52 -8.74 -10.68
N GLY A 241 -10.21 -8.48 -10.76
CA GLY A 241 -9.22 -9.29 -10.06
C GLY A 241 -9.37 -9.22 -8.54
N LEU A 242 -9.60 -8.02 -7.99
CA LEU A 242 -9.87 -7.80 -6.56
C LEU A 242 -11.16 -8.51 -6.12
N ILE A 243 -12.27 -8.37 -6.86
CA ILE A 243 -13.52 -9.07 -6.53
C ILE A 243 -13.30 -10.58 -6.54
N GLY A 244 -12.67 -11.13 -7.58
CA GLY A 244 -12.40 -12.56 -7.68
C GLY A 244 -11.59 -13.08 -6.49
N GLY A 245 -10.58 -12.32 -6.08
CA GLY A 245 -9.78 -12.58 -4.88
C GLY A 245 -10.58 -12.60 -3.59
N VAL A 246 -11.31 -11.51 -3.32
CA VAL A 246 -12.12 -11.35 -2.10
C VAL A 246 -13.23 -12.39 -2.03
N CYS A 247 -13.93 -12.65 -3.14
CA CYS A 247 -14.95 -13.69 -3.20
C CYS A 247 -14.35 -15.07 -2.93
N SER A 248 -13.17 -15.38 -3.50
CA SER A 248 -12.47 -16.64 -3.21
C SER A 248 -12.08 -16.75 -1.73
N TYR A 249 -11.58 -15.67 -1.12
CA TYR A 249 -11.25 -15.63 0.31
C TYR A 249 -12.48 -15.92 1.18
N ILE A 250 -13.59 -15.24 0.90
CA ILE A 250 -14.85 -15.41 1.63
C ILE A 250 -15.35 -16.85 1.47
N LEU A 251 -15.39 -17.38 0.25
CA LEU A 251 -15.89 -18.74 0.01
C LEU A 251 -15.05 -19.78 0.75
N ILE A 252 -13.73 -19.76 0.61
CA ILE A 252 -12.84 -20.75 1.21
C ILE A 252 -12.91 -20.68 2.74
N ASN A 253 -12.74 -19.50 3.32
CA ASN A 253 -12.73 -19.35 4.77
C ASN A 253 -14.11 -19.57 5.41
N THR A 254 -15.20 -19.19 4.73
CA THR A 254 -16.56 -19.48 5.22
C THR A 254 -16.86 -20.97 5.18
N LEU A 255 -16.48 -21.68 4.11
CA LEU A 255 -16.67 -23.14 4.02
C LEU A 255 -15.91 -23.88 5.13
N ILE A 256 -14.66 -23.50 5.39
CA ILE A 256 -13.86 -24.05 6.50
C ILE A 256 -14.55 -23.80 7.84
N TRP A 257 -15.02 -22.57 8.08
CA TRP A 257 -15.73 -22.22 9.31
C TRP A 257 -17.03 -23.01 9.49
N VAL A 258 -17.82 -23.20 8.42
CA VAL A 258 -19.03 -24.01 8.45
C VAL A 258 -18.71 -25.47 8.75
N LEU A 259 -17.70 -26.05 8.10
CA LEU A 259 -17.29 -27.43 8.32
C LEU A 259 -16.84 -27.67 9.76
N GLU A 260 -16.07 -26.76 10.33
CA GLU A 260 -15.65 -26.84 11.73
C GLU A 260 -16.84 -26.80 12.69
N LYS A 261 -17.78 -25.88 12.44
CA LYS A 261 -18.98 -25.72 13.27
C LYS A 261 -19.90 -26.94 13.19
N VAL A 262 -20.08 -27.50 11.99
CA VAL A 262 -20.89 -28.71 11.77
C VAL A 262 -20.19 -29.95 12.33
N SER A 263 -18.86 -30.02 12.24
CA SER A 263 -18.06 -31.13 12.75
C SER A 263 -17.83 -31.07 14.27
N GLY A 264 -18.32 -30.04 14.97
CA GLY A 264 -18.07 -29.83 16.40
C GLY A 264 -16.58 -29.71 16.74
N GLY A 265 -15.77 -29.18 15.84
CA GLY A 265 -14.32 -29.04 16.01
C GLY A 265 -13.48 -30.29 15.74
N ARG A 266 -14.07 -31.39 15.23
CA ARG A 266 -13.29 -32.61 14.90
C ARG A 266 -12.48 -32.50 13.61
N ILE A 267 -12.90 -31.66 12.66
CA ILE A 267 -12.19 -31.42 11.40
C ILE A 267 -11.75 -29.96 11.40
N VAL A 268 -10.44 -29.75 11.60
CA VAL A 268 -9.80 -28.44 11.52
C VAL A 268 -8.67 -28.54 10.50
N PRO A 269 -8.54 -27.58 9.57
CA PRO A 269 -7.43 -27.60 8.62
C PRO A 269 -6.08 -27.48 9.35
N HIS A 270 -5.10 -28.22 8.84
CA HIS A 270 -3.72 -28.12 9.30
C HIS A 270 -3.23 -26.67 9.12
N ASN A 271 -2.45 -26.17 10.08
CA ASN A 271 -1.88 -24.81 10.10
C ASN A 271 -2.87 -23.63 10.27
N LYS A 272 -4.08 -23.87 10.80
CA LYS A 272 -5.03 -22.77 11.11
C LYS A 272 -4.46 -21.70 12.06
N HIS A 273 -3.56 -22.06 12.97
CA HIS A 273 -2.90 -21.13 13.88
C HIS A 273 -1.99 -20.13 13.17
N GLU A 274 -1.57 -20.44 11.94
CA GLU A 274 -0.73 -19.57 11.14
C GLU A 274 -1.56 -18.60 10.29
N LYS A 275 -2.90 -18.61 10.37
CA LYS A 275 -3.76 -17.67 9.63
C LYS A 275 -3.48 -16.22 10.03
N ASP A 276 -3.55 -15.30 9.06
CA ASP A 276 -3.42 -13.87 9.38
C ASP A 276 -4.54 -13.41 10.34
N PRO A 277 -4.18 -12.79 11.47
CA PRO A 277 -5.14 -12.38 12.47
C PRO A 277 -5.98 -11.21 11.94
N TRP A 278 -7.28 -11.44 11.79
CA TRP A 278 -8.25 -10.38 11.54
C TRP A 278 -9.36 -10.47 12.59
N THR A 279 -9.74 -9.32 13.15
CA THR A 279 -10.81 -9.23 14.15
C THR A 279 -11.97 -8.38 13.63
N TRP A 280 -13.21 -8.83 13.87
CA TRP A 280 -14.41 -8.01 13.59
C TRP A 280 -14.69 -6.99 14.71
N ARG A 281 -14.04 -7.14 15.87
CA ARG A 281 -14.25 -6.28 17.03
C ARG A 281 -13.24 -5.13 17.00
N ILE A 282 -13.65 -4.01 16.43
CA ILE A 282 -12.86 -2.77 16.45
C ILE A 282 -12.82 -2.24 17.91
N PRO A 283 -11.66 -2.24 18.60
CA PRO A 283 -11.54 -1.61 19.90
C PRO A 283 -11.78 -0.11 19.74
N GLY A 284 -12.84 0.43 20.36
CA GLY A 284 -13.25 1.83 20.20
C GLY A 284 -14.44 2.07 19.26
N GLY A 285 -14.88 1.04 18.52
CA GLY A 285 -16.09 0.96 17.68
C GLY A 285 -16.10 1.81 16.40
N ILE A 286 -17.16 1.70 15.59
CA ILE A 286 -17.23 2.12 14.17
C ILE A 286 -16.95 3.62 13.89
N LEU A 287 -17.15 4.48 14.89
CA LEU A 287 -17.05 5.93 14.70
C LEU A 287 -15.78 6.46 15.36
N PRO A 288 -15.07 7.41 14.71
CA PRO A 288 -13.89 8.04 15.29
C PRO A 288 -14.17 8.57 16.71
N PRO A 289 -13.21 8.49 17.64
CA PRO A 289 -13.41 8.95 19.02
C PRO A 289 -13.84 10.42 19.13
N TRP A 290 -13.44 11.26 18.19
CA TRP A 290 -13.85 12.67 18.13
C TRP A 290 -15.30 12.85 17.64
N VAL A 291 -15.76 12.07 16.65
CA VAL A 291 -17.17 12.07 16.19
C VAL A 291 -18.09 11.63 17.30
N ARG A 292 -17.71 10.58 18.05
CA ARG A 292 -18.46 10.12 19.22
C ARG A 292 -18.53 11.19 20.31
N ARG A 293 -17.47 11.97 20.50
CA ARG A 293 -17.43 13.09 21.48
C ARG A 293 -18.27 14.27 21.01
N LEU A 294 -18.23 14.59 19.72
CA LEU A 294 -19.05 15.62 19.09
C LEU A 294 -20.54 15.28 19.17
N LEU A 295 -20.92 14.04 18.83
CA LEU A 295 -22.28 13.52 19.01
C LEU A 295 -22.72 13.50 20.48
N LYS A 296 -21.79 13.37 21.42
CA LYS A 296 -22.03 13.46 22.88
C LYS A 296 -21.92 14.89 23.44
N GLY A 297 -21.77 15.91 22.59
CA GLY A 297 -21.74 17.32 23.01
C GLY A 297 -20.51 17.74 23.81
N LYS A 298 -19.41 16.97 23.80
CA LYS A 298 -18.18 17.31 24.53
C LYS A 298 -17.37 18.36 23.77
N LYS A 299 -16.95 19.44 24.46
CA LYS A 299 -16.14 20.53 23.90
C LYS A 299 -14.68 20.12 23.59
N ASP A 300 -14.18 19.08 24.24
CA ASP A 300 -12.83 18.51 24.01
C ASP A 300 -12.81 17.41 22.94
N PHE A 301 -13.62 17.56 21.88
CA PHE A 301 -13.71 16.54 20.84
C PHE A 301 -12.42 16.44 19.99
N TRP A 302 -11.66 17.53 19.86
CA TRP A 302 -10.43 17.62 19.06
C TRP A 302 -9.17 17.03 19.71
N ARG A 303 -9.18 16.72 21.02
CA ARG A 303 -7.97 16.22 21.70
C ARG A 303 -7.69 14.76 21.32
N ALA A 304 -6.44 14.47 20.92
CA ALA A 304 -5.94 13.11 20.74
C ALA A 304 -6.17 12.30 22.03
N VAL A 305 -6.36 10.99 21.89
CA VAL A 305 -6.51 10.09 23.04
C VAL A 305 -5.17 10.07 23.75
N GLU A 306 -5.05 10.76 24.89
CA GLU A 306 -3.99 10.38 25.83
C GLU A 306 -4.28 8.93 26.23
N ASN A 307 -3.31 8.04 26.04
CA ASN A 307 -3.35 6.65 26.50
C ASN A 307 -3.36 6.61 28.04
N THR A 308 -4.42 7.11 28.67
CA THR A 308 -4.67 7.05 30.12
C THR A 308 -5.32 5.72 30.51
N SER A 309 -4.91 4.62 29.88
CA SER A 309 -5.31 3.25 30.26
C SER A 309 -4.12 2.33 30.57
N ALA A 310 -2.89 2.85 30.62
CA ALA A 310 -1.72 2.11 31.09
C ALA A 310 -1.24 2.49 32.51
N SER A 311 -1.85 3.46 33.20
CA SER A 311 -1.38 3.91 34.53
C SER A 311 -2.34 3.71 35.71
N ASN A 312 -3.54 3.16 35.50
CA ASN A 312 -4.52 2.94 36.59
C ASN A 312 -5.04 1.49 36.64
N ALA A 313 -4.19 0.52 36.33
CA ALA A 313 -4.40 -0.84 36.83
C ALA A 313 -3.79 -0.91 38.23
N GLU A 314 -4.63 -0.72 39.26
CA GLU A 314 -4.28 -1.12 40.62
C GLU A 314 -3.80 -2.59 40.58
N PRO A 315 -2.67 -2.93 41.23
CA PRO A 315 -2.21 -4.31 41.26
C PRO A 315 -3.25 -5.14 42.04
N ARG A 316 -3.98 -5.99 41.31
CA ARG A 316 -4.85 -6.98 41.96
C ARG A 316 -4.00 -7.85 42.87
N PRO A 317 -4.33 -7.99 44.16
CA PRO A 317 -3.62 -8.91 45.03
C PRO A 317 -3.77 -10.33 44.48
N LEU A 318 -2.66 -11.04 44.36
CA LEU A 318 -2.67 -12.49 44.09
C LEU A 318 -3.42 -13.17 45.23
N GLU A 319 -4.64 -13.61 44.92
CA GLU A 319 -5.48 -14.38 45.83
C GLU A 319 -4.80 -15.73 46.07
N LYS A 320 -4.26 -15.89 47.28
CA LYS A 320 -3.74 -17.16 47.79
C LYS A 320 -4.90 -18.14 47.89
N THR A 321 -5.03 -19.05 46.94
CA THR A 321 -5.86 -20.24 47.12
C THR A 321 -5.13 -21.18 48.07
N ALA A 322 -5.53 -21.17 49.34
CA ALA A 322 -5.15 -22.18 50.31
C ALA A 322 -6.37 -23.00 50.72
N SER A 323 -6.15 -24.32 50.78
CA SER A 323 -6.88 -25.38 51.48
C SER A 323 -8.04 -26.08 50.76
N SER A 324 -7.78 -27.31 50.32
CA SER A 324 -8.42 -28.47 50.95
C SER A 324 -7.42 -29.61 51.04
N GLU A 325 -7.30 -30.13 52.27
CA GLU A 325 -6.48 -31.24 52.70
C GLU A 325 -7.07 -32.58 52.24
N GLN A 326 -6.19 -33.53 51.90
CA GLN A 326 -6.28 -34.99 52.03
C GLN A 326 -5.10 -35.53 51.20
N GLY A 327 -4.11 -36.29 51.67
CA GLY A 327 -3.79 -36.96 52.92
C GLY A 327 -2.75 -38.03 52.54
N GLY A 328 -1.69 -38.24 53.33
CA GLY A 328 -0.77 -39.37 53.10
C GLY A 328 0.69 -39.13 53.44
N SER A 329 1.03 -39.34 54.71
CA SER A 329 2.40 -39.47 55.24
C SER A 329 3.06 -40.77 54.78
N MET A 330 4.37 -40.75 54.45
CA MET A 330 5.40 -41.61 55.07
C MET A 330 6.82 -41.41 54.49
N ASN A 331 7.73 -41.04 55.40
CA ASN A 331 9.17 -41.35 55.53
C ASN A 331 9.87 -42.28 54.52
N GLY A 332 11.13 -41.96 54.18
CA GLY A 332 12.11 -42.97 53.74
C GLY A 332 13.41 -42.47 53.09
N LYS A 333 14.43 -42.29 53.94
CA LYS A 333 15.90 -42.49 53.76
C LYS A 333 16.51 -42.88 52.40
N ASP A 334 17.72 -42.33 52.21
CA ASP A 334 18.93 -42.88 51.56
C ASP A 334 18.89 -43.23 50.06
N ARG A 335 19.72 -42.55 49.25
CA ARG A 335 20.93 -43.14 48.63
C ARG A 335 21.67 -42.17 47.71
N ASP A 336 22.97 -42.04 47.99
CA ASP A 336 24.04 -41.61 47.10
C ASP A 336 24.10 -42.42 45.80
N VAL A 337 24.31 -41.73 44.67
CA VAL A 337 25.23 -42.03 43.53
C VAL A 337 25.27 -40.69 42.75
N GLY A 338 26.34 -39.91 42.60
CA GLY A 338 27.73 -40.27 42.36
C GLY A 338 28.01 -40.32 40.85
N GLU A 339 28.21 -39.18 40.17
CA GLU A 339 29.30 -38.96 39.20
C GLU A 339 29.18 -37.63 38.42
N THR A 340 30.16 -36.78 38.72
CA THR A 340 30.82 -35.75 37.91
C THR A 340 31.01 -36.11 36.43
N ILE A 341 30.89 -35.11 35.54
CA ILE A 341 31.99 -34.59 34.68
C ILE A 341 31.60 -33.18 34.17
N THR A 342 32.57 -32.28 34.27
CA THR A 342 32.63 -30.84 33.97
C THR A 342 32.83 -30.52 32.48
N PRO A 343 32.75 -29.23 32.08
CA PRO A 343 32.62 -28.78 30.69
C PRO A 343 33.96 -28.50 30.01
N HIS A 344 34.00 -28.55 28.68
CA HIS A 344 35.08 -27.97 27.88
C HIS A 344 34.54 -26.90 26.94
N GLY A 345 35.04 -25.67 27.10
CA GLY A 345 34.86 -24.56 26.17
C GLY A 345 35.88 -24.60 25.02
N GLY A 346 35.75 -23.64 24.10
CA GLY A 346 36.77 -23.39 23.08
C GLY A 346 36.29 -22.47 21.96
N LYS A 347 37.03 -21.37 21.77
CA LYS A 347 36.84 -20.28 20.79
C LYS A 347 37.26 -20.66 19.36
N SER A 348 36.88 -19.75 18.44
CA SER A 348 37.51 -19.35 17.16
C SER A 348 37.47 -20.29 15.96
N SER A 349 36.74 -19.87 14.92
CA SER A 349 37.32 -19.31 13.68
C SER A 349 36.29 -18.42 13.00
#